data_AF-Q4WVQ9-F1
#
_entry.id   AF-Q4WVQ9-F1
#
_cell.length_a   1.000
_cell.length_b   1.000
_cell.length_c   1.000
_cell.angle_alpha   90.00
_cell.angle_beta   90.00
_cell.angle_gamma   90.00
#
_symmetry.space_group_name_H-M   'P 1'
#
loop_
_entity.id
_entity.type
_entity.pdbx_description
1 polymer ?
#
loop_
_entity_poly.entity_id
_entity_poly.type
_entity_poly.pdbx_seq_one_letter_code
_entity_poly.pdbx_strand_id
1 'polypeptide(L)'
;MDSLAGKSLETLARLGGHSFLAYPGDFAPTALKLPVCFVATATYLRCRGPLVRDLFFDPGDLGAAAQIYGYFASQVLSSEREQDKIQITMGSGEMPSELMNILSSIQSQRHSSHILSVGWVFKCLLAGLPGGILGSTQLYSTLLDIYVKTPSLEDKLNSPNQKLERTRSCLGGLTQARYTRIKAIGLAILALAGPMQLELMCAVFGLCAFYVHETRRIVEYERHGYKTGVGKLEFVTRSQILEGLGQVFGPLLTYQGPEEGACDLETLRILEMNRRYVAMMLIANWRAVSRQLRVWEDQVHVPHRLTISWSSEGSE
;
A
#
# COMPACT_ATOMS: atom_id res chain seq x y z
N MET A 1 -19.25 -5.84 9.32
CA MET A 1 -18.51 -5.68 8.04
C MET A 1 -17.35 -6.66 8.07
N ASP A 2 -17.70 -7.93 8.02
CA ASP A 2 -16.87 -9.07 8.41
C ASP A 2 -17.24 -10.34 7.63
N SER A 3 -18.28 -10.29 6.79
CA SER A 3 -18.75 -11.44 6.02
C SER A 3 -17.75 -11.97 4.98
N LEU A 4 -16.71 -11.21 4.65
CA LEU A 4 -15.58 -11.65 3.83
C LEU A 4 -14.34 -12.00 4.64
N ALA A 5 -14.36 -11.84 5.97
CA ALA A 5 -13.22 -12.13 6.81
C ALA A 5 -12.82 -13.61 6.72
N GLY A 6 -11.52 -13.86 6.69
CA GLY A 6 -10.94 -15.20 6.55
C GLY A 6 -10.84 -15.71 5.11
N LYS A 7 -11.45 -15.04 4.12
CA LYS A 7 -11.27 -15.41 2.70
C LYS A 7 -9.90 -14.97 2.19
N SER A 8 -9.18 -15.88 1.54
CA SER A 8 -7.87 -15.56 0.94
C SER A 8 -7.99 -14.58 -0.22
N LEU A 9 -6.91 -13.89 -0.57
CA LEU A 9 -6.87 -12.98 -1.72
C LEU A 9 -7.26 -13.69 -3.01
N GLU A 10 -6.78 -14.91 -3.21
CA GLU A 10 -7.09 -15.73 -4.38
C GLU A 10 -8.57 -16.09 -4.42
N THR A 11 -9.18 -16.38 -3.27
CA THR A 11 -10.60 -16.69 -3.16
C THR A 11 -11.46 -15.48 -3.50
N LEU A 12 -11.11 -14.31 -2.94
CA LEU A 12 -11.80 -13.05 -3.23
C LEU A 12 -11.74 -12.71 -4.72
N ALA A 13 -10.62 -13.01 -5.37
CA ALA A 13 -10.43 -12.70 -6.76
C ALA A 13 -11.03 -13.72 -7.73
N ARG A 14 -11.03 -14.99 -7.35
CA ARG A 14 -11.71 -16.06 -8.10
C ARG A 14 -13.23 -15.83 -8.10
N LEU A 15 -13.80 -15.48 -6.95
CA LEU A 15 -15.25 -15.36 -6.77
C LEU A 15 -15.81 -13.95 -7.05
N GLY A 16 -15.05 -12.91 -6.69
CA GLY A 16 -15.43 -11.50 -6.92
C GLY A 16 -14.80 -10.89 -8.17
N GLY A 17 -13.94 -11.64 -8.86
CA GLY A 17 -13.23 -11.21 -10.06
C GLY A 17 -11.93 -10.46 -9.78
N HIS A 18 -11.10 -10.34 -10.82
CA HIS A 18 -9.89 -9.52 -10.83
C HIS A 18 -10.06 -8.28 -11.68
N SER A 19 -9.28 -7.25 -11.35
CA SER A 19 -9.06 -6.10 -12.22
C SER A 19 -7.64 -5.56 -12.09
N PHE A 20 -7.32 -4.49 -12.82
CA PHE A 20 -6.00 -3.90 -12.85
C PHE A 20 -5.96 -2.53 -12.18
N LEU A 21 -4.98 -2.32 -11.32
CA LEU A 21 -4.72 -1.05 -10.65
C LEU A 21 -3.37 -0.49 -11.10
N ALA A 22 -3.38 0.72 -11.66
CA ALA A 22 -2.16 1.43 -12.01
C ALA A 22 -2.01 2.70 -11.16
N TYR A 23 -0.81 2.91 -10.62
CA TYR A 23 -0.44 4.18 -10.01
C TYR A 23 0.48 5.00 -10.91
N PRO A 24 0.42 6.33 -10.83
CA PRO A 24 1.36 7.18 -11.57
C PRO A 24 2.80 7.05 -11.03
N GLY A 25 3.80 7.26 -11.89
CA GLY A 25 5.20 7.39 -11.46
C GLY A 25 5.75 6.15 -10.74
N ASP A 26 6.30 6.35 -9.54
CA ASP A 26 7.00 5.31 -8.76
C ASP A 26 6.19 4.81 -7.56
N PHE A 27 4.85 4.87 -7.61
CA PHE A 27 4.00 4.38 -6.51
C PHE A 27 3.65 2.90 -6.64
N ALA A 28 3.81 2.30 -7.82
CA ALA A 28 3.81 0.85 -8.03
C ALA A 28 4.83 0.47 -9.12
N PRO A 29 5.44 -0.73 -9.04
CA PRO A 29 6.41 -1.16 -10.04
C PRO A 29 5.76 -1.31 -11.43
N THR A 30 4.56 -1.89 -11.49
CA THR A 30 3.81 -2.17 -12.72
C THR A 30 2.30 -2.02 -12.48
N ALA A 31 1.48 -2.34 -13.49
CA ALA A 31 0.03 -2.45 -13.31
C ALA A 31 -0.28 -3.71 -12.51
N LEU A 32 -1.01 -3.54 -11.40
CA LEU A 32 -1.21 -4.56 -10.39
C LEU A 32 -2.49 -5.36 -10.66
N LYS A 33 -2.43 -6.69 -10.61
CA LYS A 33 -3.62 -7.55 -10.78
C LYS A 33 -4.18 -7.99 -9.43
N LEU A 34 -5.35 -7.49 -9.06
CA LEU A 34 -5.93 -7.67 -7.72
C LEU A 34 -7.44 -7.97 -7.74
N PRO A 35 -8.04 -8.42 -6.61
CA PRO A 35 -9.48 -8.58 -6.51
C PRO A 35 -10.18 -7.25 -6.77
N VAL A 36 -11.32 -7.27 -7.46
CA VAL A 36 -12.09 -6.08 -7.84
C VAL A 36 -12.39 -5.17 -6.65
N CYS A 37 -12.71 -5.73 -5.48
CA CYS A 37 -13.00 -4.93 -4.28
C CYS A 37 -11.83 -4.04 -3.85
N PHE A 38 -10.59 -4.50 -3.98
CA PHE A 38 -9.39 -3.69 -3.70
C PHE A 38 -9.11 -2.70 -4.84
N VAL A 39 -9.27 -3.11 -6.09
CA VAL A 39 -9.02 -2.23 -7.25
C VAL A 39 -10.00 -1.06 -7.27
N ALA A 40 -11.30 -1.33 -7.10
CA ALA A 40 -12.35 -0.32 -7.13
C ALA A 40 -12.17 0.71 -6.01
N THR A 41 -11.96 0.24 -4.77
CA THR A 41 -11.77 1.12 -3.62
C THR A 41 -10.45 1.90 -3.71
N ALA A 42 -9.33 1.27 -4.06
CA ALA A 42 -8.04 1.96 -4.21
C ALA A 42 -8.06 2.98 -5.37
N THR A 43 -8.70 2.65 -6.51
CA THR A 43 -8.85 3.58 -7.64
C THR A 43 -9.69 4.79 -7.25
N TYR A 44 -10.81 4.56 -6.56
CA TYR A 44 -11.66 5.64 -6.06
C TYR A 44 -10.89 6.56 -5.10
N LEU A 45 -10.18 5.98 -4.13
CA LEU A 45 -9.39 6.70 -3.15
C LEU A 45 -8.21 7.45 -3.77
N ARG A 46 -7.56 6.88 -4.78
CA ARG A 46 -6.51 7.58 -5.53
C ARG A 46 -7.04 8.83 -6.23
N CYS A 47 -8.24 8.75 -6.80
CA CYS A 47 -8.84 9.86 -7.56
C CYS A 47 -9.49 10.92 -6.67
N ARG A 48 -10.08 10.54 -5.53
CA ARG A 48 -10.93 11.40 -4.69
C ARG A 48 -10.40 11.61 -3.29
N GLY A 49 -9.58 10.70 -2.78
CA GLY A 49 -9.00 10.73 -1.45
C GLY A 49 -7.98 11.84 -1.19
N PRO A 50 -7.17 12.30 -2.18
CA PRO A 50 -6.36 13.49 -1.97
C PRO A 50 -7.23 14.64 -1.52
N LEU A 51 -6.84 15.35 -0.45
CA LEU A 51 -7.57 16.46 0.22
C LEU A 51 -8.57 16.06 1.31
N VAL A 52 -8.88 14.78 1.46
CA VAL A 52 -9.78 14.32 2.53
C VAL A 52 -8.99 14.18 3.83
N ARG A 53 -9.29 15.03 4.81
CA ARG A 53 -8.74 14.89 6.16
C ARG A 53 -9.20 13.58 6.79
N ASP A 54 -8.36 13.04 7.67
CA ASP A 54 -8.68 11.86 8.47
C ASP A 54 -9.04 10.62 7.63
N LEU A 55 -8.60 10.58 6.36
CA LEU A 55 -8.75 9.42 5.50
C LEU A 55 -8.11 8.19 6.16
N PHE A 56 -8.88 7.10 6.25
CA PHE A 56 -8.59 5.85 6.96
C PHE A 56 -8.75 5.88 8.50
N PHE A 57 -8.90 7.06 9.12
CA PHE A 57 -9.17 7.23 10.55
C PHE A 57 -10.66 7.40 10.82
N ASP A 58 -11.29 8.35 10.15
CA ASP A 58 -12.73 8.60 10.28
C ASP A 58 -13.49 7.58 9.39
N PRO A 59 -14.45 6.83 9.95
CA PRO A 59 -15.27 5.90 9.19
C PRO A 59 -16.20 6.56 8.16
N GLY A 60 -16.43 7.87 8.25
CA GLY A 60 -17.42 8.57 7.44
C GLY A 60 -18.84 8.10 7.76
N ASP A 61 -19.65 7.91 6.73
CA ASP A 61 -20.98 7.30 6.87
C ASP A 61 -20.83 5.77 6.95
N LEU A 62 -21.07 5.21 8.14
CA LEU A 62 -21.01 3.76 8.39
C LEU A 62 -22.09 2.98 7.66
N GLY A 63 -23.27 3.57 7.40
CA GLY A 63 -24.33 2.95 6.62
C GLY A 63 -23.91 2.78 5.16
N ALA A 64 -23.33 3.84 4.59
CA ALA A 64 -22.74 3.78 3.26
C ALA A 64 -21.58 2.77 3.18
N ALA A 65 -20.67 2.79 4.17
CA ALA A 65 -19.59 1.81 4.25
C ALA A 65 -20.12 0.37 4.29
N ALA A 66 -21.14 0.10 5.10
CA ALA A 66 -21.77 -1.21 5.21
C ALA A 66 -22.43 -1.65 3.89
N GLN A 67 -23.08 -0.73 3.16
CA GLN A 67 -23.68 -1.03 1.86
C GLN A 67 -22.62 -1.34 0.80
N ILE A 68 -21.55 -0.54 0.73
CA ILE A 68 -20.43 -0.75 -0.20
C ILE A 68 -19.74 -2.09 0.08
N TYR A 69 -19.44 -2.38 1.35
CA TYR A 69 -18.87 -3.67 1.74
C TYR A 69 -19.84 -4.82 1.42
N GLY A 70 -21.12 -4.64 1.74
CA GLY A 70 -22.20 -5.60 1.48
C GLY A 70 -22.35 -5.93 0.00
N TYR A 71 -22.17 -4.95 -0.88
CA TYR A 71 -22.16 -5.17 -2.32
C TYR A 71 -21.04 -6.14 -2.73
N PHE A 72 -19.79 -5.86 -2.37
CA PHE A 72 -18.67 -6.77 -2.68
C PHE A 72 -18.85 -8.15 -2.02
N ALA A 73 -19.38 -8.17 -0.80
CA ALA A 73 -19.66 -9.43 -0.11
C ALA A 73 -20.73 -10.25 -0.82
N SER A 74 -21.81 -9.61 -1.28
CA SER A 74 -22.89 -10.29 -2.00
C SER A 74 -22.38 -10.91 -3.30
N GLN A 75 -21.47 -10.26 -4.02
CA GLN A 75 -20.84 -10.80 -5.22
C GLN A 75 -20.04 -12.08 -4.91
N VAL A 76 -19.15 -12.01 -3.91
CA VAL A 76 -18.31 -13.16 -3.53
C VAL A 76 -19.16 -14.33 -3.00
N LEU A 77 -20.13 -14.04 -2.14
CA LEU A 77 -20.94 -15.06 -1.45
C LEU A 77 -22.03 -15.67 -2.36
N SER A 78 -22.55 -14.94 -3.34
CA SER A 78 -23.46 -15.51 -4.35
C SER A 78 -22.70 -16.46 -5.28
N SER A 79 -21.55 -16.03 -5.81
CA SER A 79 -20.64 -16.86 -6.60
C SER A 79 -20.17 -18.12 -5.87
N GLU A 80 -20.02 -18.06 -4.54
CA GLU A 80 -19.63 -19.23 -3.73
C GLU A 80 -20.74 -20.30 -3.65
N ARG A 81 -22.01 -19.86 -3.66
CA ARG A 81 -23.18 -20.76 -3.62
C ARG A 81 -23.44 -21.46 -4.96
N GLU A 82 -23.01 -20.87 -6.07
CA GLU A 82 -23.16 -21.41 -7.43
C GLU A 82 -22.07 -22.44 -7.82
N GLN A 83 -21.61 -23.28 -6.87
CA GLN A 83 -20.47 -24.21 -7.00
C GLN A 83 -20.13 -24.69 -8.43
N ASP A 84 -18.84 -24.58 -8.78
CA ASP A 84 -18.11 -25.23 -9.90
C ASP A 84 -18.07 -24.64 -11.33
N LYS A 85 -18.40 -23.36 -11.59
CA LYS A 85 -18.21 -22.79 -12.96
C LYS A 85 -17.42 -21.50 -13.11
N ILE A 86 -17.01 -20.84 -12.03
CA ILE A 86 -16.29 -19.56 -12.14
C ILE A 86 -14.78 -19.84 -12.10
N GLN A 87 -14.17 -19.98 -13.28
CA GLN A 87 -12.72 -20.13 -13.42
C GLN A 87 -12.00 -18.81 -13.17
N ILE A 88 -12.42 -17.72 -13.85
CA ILE A 88 -11.91 -16.36 -13.69
C ILE A 88 -13.00 -15.39 -14.18
N THR A 89 -13.37 -14.37 -13.40
CA THR A 89 -14.19 -13.24 -13.88
C THR A 89 -13.33 -11.98 -13.95
N MET A 90 -13.27 -11.34 -15.12
CA MET A 90 -12.69 -10.00 -15.22
C MET A 90 -13.77 -8.98 -14.88
N GLY A 91 -13.55 -8.20 -13.82
CA GLY A 91 -14.44 -7.12 -13.42
C GLY A 91 -13.88 -5.74 -13.79
N SER A 92 -14.78 -4.76 -13.93
CA SER A 92 -14.35 -3.36 -14.01
C SER A 92 -13.60 -2.97 -12.74
N GLY A 93 -12.48 -2.27 -12.90
CA GLY A 93 -11.68 -1.73 -11.80
C GLY A 93 -12.22 -0.40 -11.26
N GLU A 94 -13.26 0.14 -11.89
CA GLU A 94 -13.94 1.35 -11.43
C GLU A 94 -15.00 1.01 -10.38
N MET A 95 -15.37 2.00 -9.57
CA MET A 95 -16.47 1.85 -8.63
C MET A 95 -17.77 1.56 -9.40
N PRO A 96 -18.48 0.46 -9.10
CA PRO A 96 -19.73 0.10 -9.78
C PRO A 96 -20.75 1.25 -9.81
N SER A 97 -21.49 1.39 -10.90
CA SER A 97 -22.50 2.43 -11.10
C SER A 97 -23.57 2.47 -9.99
N GLU A 98 -23.95 1.29 -9.50
CA GLU A 98 -24.89 1.08 -8.40
C GLU A 98 -24.37 1.72 -7.11
N LEU A 99 -23.06 1.56 -6.85
CA LEU A 99 -22.40 2.18 -5.70
C LEU A 99 -22.17 3.68 -5.92
N MET A 100 -21.93 4.12 -7.15
CA MET A 100 -21.82 5.54 -7.47
C MET A 100 -23.12 6.29 -7.19
N ASN A 101 -24.29 5.66 -7.40
CA ASN A 101 -25.58 6.24 -7.03
C ASN A 101 -25.68 6.42 -5.51
N ILE A 102 -25.31 5.40 -4.73
CA ILE A 102 -25.26 5.49 -3.26
C ILE A 102 -24.32 6.63 -2.83
N LEU A 103 -23.10 6.68 -3.35
CA LEU A 103 -22.12 7.71 -3.04
C LEU A 103 -22.61 9.12 -3.41
N SER A 104 -23.32 9.27 -4.53
CA SER A 104 -23.91 10.54 -4.98
C SER A 104 -25.13 10.97 -4.16
N SER A 105 -25.86 10.01 -3.58
CA SER A 105 -27.04 10.26 -2.73
C SER A 105 -26.69 10.74 -1.33
N ILE A 106 -25.43 10.55 -0.90
CA ILE A 106 -24.88 11.08 0.35
C ILE A 106 -24.64 12.58 0.16
N GLN A 107 -25.74 13.34 0.09
CA GLN A 107 -25.77 14.80 0.22
C GLN A 107 -25.55 15.17 1.69
N SER A 108 -24.40 14.80 2.25
CA SER A 108 -24.03 15.24 3.59
C SER A 108 -23.34 16.60 3.52
N GLN A 109 -23.61 17.47 4.49
CA GLN A 109 -23.00 18.79 4.66
C GLN A 109 -21.46 18.78 4.75
N ARG A 110 -20.84 17.60 4.85
CA ARG A 110 -19.40 17.38 4.76
C ARG A 110 -19.07 16.71 3.42
N HIS A 111 -18.54 17.50 2.48
CA HIS A 111 -18.21 17.09 1.10
C HIS A 111 -17.33 15.83 0.95
N SER A 112 -16.76 15.29 2.03
CA SER A 112 -15.85 14.13 2.03
C SER A 112 -16.38 12.86 2.72
N SER A 113 -17.56 12.87 3.31
CA SER A 113 -18.06 11.75 4.14
C SER A 113 -18.12 10.41 3.39
N HIS A 114 -18.54 10.43 2.13
CA HIS A 114 -18.61 9.24 1.29
C HIS A 114 -17.21 8.70 0.91
N ILE A 115 -16.19 9.56 0.81
CA ILE A 115 -14.80 9.18 0.52
C ILE A 115 -14.19 8.49 1.75
N LEU A 116 -14.50 9.01 2.94
CA LEU A 116 -14.15 8.38 4.22
C LEU A 116 -14.77 6.98 4.35
N SER A 117 -16.05 6.82 3.97
CA SER A 117 -16.71 5.51 3.93
C SER A 117 -15.97 4.51 3.03
N VAL A 118 -15.53 4.93 1.83
CA VAL A 118 -14.74 4.05 0.94
C VAL A 118 -13.38 3.71 1.57
N GLY A 119 -12.73 4.68 2.22
CA GLY A 119 -11.47 4.45 2.96
C GLY A 119 -11.64 3.45 4.09
N TRP A 120 -12.77 3.51 4.80
CA TRP A 120 -13.12 2.57 5.84
C TRP A 120 -13.38 1.16 5.30
N VAL A 121 -14.10 1.04 4.19
CA VAL A 121 -14.31 -0.26 3.51
C VAL A 121 -12.98 -0.88 3.09
N PHE A 122 -12.09 -0.09 2.47
CA PHE A 122 -10.75 -0.57 2.12
C PHE A 122 -10.02 -1.14 3.34
N LYS A 123 -10.10 -0.44 4.48
CA LYS A 123 -9.54 -0.90 5.76
C LYS A 123 -10.18 -2.20 6.24
N CYS A 124 -11.51 -2.31 6.22
CA CYS A 124 -12.23 -3.52 6.62
C CYS A 124 -11.89 -4.72 5.73
N LEU A 125 -11.72 -4.50 4.42
CA LEU A 125 -11.27 -5.55 3.50
C LEU A 125 -9.88 -6.06 3.88
N LEU A 126 -8.93 -5.16 4.17
CA LEU A 126 -7.58 -5.54 4.61
C LEU A 126 -7.58 -6.27 5.95
N ALA A 127 -8.38 -5.79 6.92
CA ALA A 127 -8.51 -6.41 8.24
C ALA A 127 -9.09 -7.83 8.16
N GLY A 128 -9.88 -8.12 7.14
CA GLY A 128 -10.46 -9.45 6.91
C GLY A 128 -9.50 -10.46 6.28
N LEU A 129 -8.30 -10.06 5.83
CA LEU A 129 -7.40 -10.96 5.12
C LEU A 129 -6.68 -11.93 6.08
N PRO A 130 -6.66 -13.24 5.77
CA PRO A 130 -5.81 -14.18 6.49
C PRO A 130 -4.33 -13.80 6.26
N GLY A 131 -3.56 -13.70 7.33
CA GLY A 131 -2.16 -13.27 7.28
C GLY A 131 -1.91 -11.75 7.14
N GLY A 132 -2.95 -10.92 6.99
CA GLY A 132 -2.84 -9.46 6.88
C GLY A 132 -2.21 -8.98 5.55
N ILE A 133 -1.76 -7.72 5.51
CA ILE A 133 -1.17 -7.08 4.31
C ILE A 133 0.13 -7.76 3.86
N LEU A 134 0.89 -8.37 4.78
CA LEU A 134 2.14 -9.04 4.45
C LEU A 134 1.96 -10.52 4.07
N GLY A 135 0.85 -11.15 4.50
CA GLY A 135 0.58 -12.58 4.26
C GLY A 135 1.58 -13.55 4.91
N SER A 136 2.65 -13.05 5.56
CA SER A 136 3.76 -13.83 6.11
C SER A 136 4.31 -13.18 7.37
N THR A 137 4.30 -13.93 8.48
CA THR A 137 4.92 -13.52 9.74
C THR A 137 6.44 -13.45 9.64
N GLN A 138 7.04 -14.31 8.82
CA GLN A 138 8.49 -14.28 8.56
C GLN A 138 8.91 -13.01 7.82
N LEU A 139 8.10 -12.55 6.86
CA LEU A 139 8.31 -11.27 6.20
C LEU A 139 8.23 -10.11 7.20
N TYR A 140 7.24 -10.11 8.08
CA TYR A 140 7.14 -9.12 9.15
C TYR A 140 8.38 -9.09 10.04
N SER A 141 8.83 -10.25 10.55
CA SER A 141 10.01 -10.33 11.41
C SER A 141 11.28 -9.84 10.69
N THR A 142 11.42 -10.15 9.40
CA THR A 142 12.54 -9.67 8.58
C THR A 142 12.49 -8.15 8.40
N LEU A 143 11.31 -7.58 8.18
CA LEU A 143 11.13 -6.12 8.05
C LEU A 143 11.38 -5.39 9.37
N LEU A 144 10.98 -5.98 10.50
CA LEU A 144 11.31 -5.46 11.82
C LEU A 144 12.82 -5.50 12.07
N ASP A 145 13.48 -6.60 11.71
CA ASP A 145 14.93 -6.71 11.77
C ASP A 145 15.63 -5.65 10.93
N ILE A 146 15.14 -5.40 9.71
CA ILE A 146 15.65 -4.32 8.86
C ILE A 146 15.46 -2.97 9.56
N TYR A 147 14.28 -2.70 10.14
CA TYR A 147 14.02 -1.46 10.86
C TYR A 147 15.00 -1.26 12.02
N VAL A 148 15.19 -2.27 12.87
CA VAL A 148 16.07 -2.21 14.04
C VAL A 148 17.55 -2.12 13.66
N LYS A 149 17.99 -2.89 12.66
CA LYS A 149 19.41 -3.03 12.30
C LYS A 149 19.91 -1.98 11.31
N THR A 150 19.02 -1.24 10.63
CA THR A 150 19.42 -0.15 9.73
C THR A 150 19.30 1.20 10.45
N PRO A 151 20.40 1.97 10.61
CA PRO A 151 20.40 3.19 11.42
C PRO A 151 19.36 4.23 10.94
N SER A 152 18.62 4.81 11.87
CA SER A 152 17.49 5.71 11.60
C SER A 152 17.91 6.93 10.77
N LEU A 153 16.95 7.51 10.05
CA LEU A 153 17.13 8.77 9.31
C LEU A 153 17.55 9.93 10.25
N GLU A 154 17.21 9.82 11.54
CA GLU A 154 17.43 10.84 12.57
C GLU A 154 18.81 10.72 13.25
N ASP A 155 19.39 9.52 13.34
CA ASP A 155 20.71 9.30 13.96
C ASP A 155 21.88 9.95 13.20
N LYS A 156 21.66 10.41 11.96
CA LYS A 156 22.73 10.89 11.06
C LYS A 156 22.64 12.35 10.66
N LEU A 157 21.58 13.08 11.04
CA LEU A 157 21.57 14.54 10.85
C LEU A 157 22.59 15.27 11.75
N ASN A 158 23.16 14.58 12.75
CA ASN A 158 24.18 15.12 13.66
C ASN A 158 25.63 14.67 13.35
N SER A 159 25.88 13.98 12.23
CA SER A 159 27.25 13.62 11.82
C SER A 159 27.68 14.43 10.60
N PRO A 160 28.53 15.46 10.75
CA PRO A 160 28.85 16.43 9.69
C PRO A 160 29.75 15.88 8.56
N ASN A 161 30.13 14.60 8.56
CA ASN A 161 31.20 14.07 7.69
C ASN A 161 30.79 12.95 6.70
N GLN A 162 29.51 12.69 6.45
CA GLN A 162 29.14 11.64 5.48
C GLN A 162 29.00 12.21 4.06
N LYS A 163 30.07 12.05 3.25
CA LYS A 163 30.07 12.34 1.80
C LYS A 163 28.89 11.63 1.12
N LEU A 164 28.09 12.40 0.38
CA LEU A 164 27.07 11.89 -0.53
C LEU A 164 27.78 11.24 -1.74
N GLU A 165 28.26 10.01 -1.56
CA GLU A 165 28.84 9.22 -2.65
C GLU A 165 27.76 8.96 -3.70
N ARG A 166 27.95 9.51 -4.90
CA ARG A 166 27.06 9.35 -6.05
C ARG A 166 27.08 7.89 -6.50
N THR A 167 26.22 7.07 -5.91
CA THR A 167 26.11 5.66 -6.28
C THR A 167 25.61 5.58 -7.74
N ARG A 168 26.20 4.72 -8.58
CA ARG A 168 25.79 4.46 -9.98
C ARG A 168 24.40 3.77 -10.10
N SER A 169 23.51 4.02 -9.15
CA SER A 169 22.22 3.36 -8.99
C SER A 169 21.06 4.30 -9.39
N CYS A 170 19.93 3.71 -9.79
CA CYS A 170 18.67 4.39 -10.14
C CYS A 170 18.04 5.23 -9.01
N LEU A 171 18.66 5.24 -7.84
CA LEU A 171 18.29 5.96 -6.63
C LEU A 171 19.34 7.02 -6.25
N GLY A 172 19.70 7.89 -7.19
CA GLY A 172 20.61 9.02 -6.95
C GLY A 172 20.14 9.93 -5.81
N GLY A 173 21.07 10.41 -4.99
CA GLY A 173 20.80 11.36 -3.89
C GLY A 173 20.41 10.73 -2.55
N LEU A 174 20.53 9.41 -2.39
CA LEU A 174 20.31 8.73 -1.10
C LEU A 174 21.63 8.49 -0.37
N THR A 175 21.57 8.48 0.97
CA THR A 175 22.68 7.98 1.79
C THR A 175 22.84 6.48 1.59
N GLN A 176 24.07 5.97 1.75
CA GLN A 176 24.36 4.53 1.64
C GLN A 176 23.46 3.69 2.56
N ALA A 177 23.23 4.16 3.80
CA ALA A 177 22.35 3.47 4.75
C ALA A 177 20.90 3.37 4.26
N ARG A 178 20.36 4.46 3.70
CA ARG A 178 19.00 4.46 3.15
C ARG A 178 18.89 3.56 1.93
N TYR A 179 19.91 3.56 1.08
CA TYR A 179 19.96 2.68 -0.08
C TYR A 179 19.99 1.20 0.32
N THR A 180 20.85 0.82 1.27
CA THR A 180 20.90 -0.55 1.82
C THR A 180 19.55 -0.98 2.38
N ARG A 181 18.89 -0.10 3.14
CA ARG A 181 17.53 -0.36 3.66
C ARG A 181 16.53 -0.64 2.54
N ILE A 182 16.49 0.22 1.51
CA ILE A 182 15.56 0.06 0.38
C ILE A 182 15.77 -1.28 -0.32
N LYS A 183 17.03 -1.65 -0.58
CA LYS A 183 17.35 -2.96 -1.17
C LYS A 183 16.97 -4.12 -0.26
N ALA A 184 17.25 -4.03 1.04
CA ALA A 184 16.90 -5.07 2.00
C ALA A 184 15.37 -5.28 2.05
N ILE A 185 14.59 -4.19 2.08
CA ILE A 185 13.12 -4.25 2.02
C ILE A 185 12.67 -4.93 0.74
N GLY A 186 13.16 -4.47 -0.43
CA GLY A 186 12.76 -5.05 -1.72
C GLY A 186 13.11 -6.54 -1.84
N LEU A 187 14.29 -6.95 -1.39
CA LEU A 187 14.71 -8.36 -1.39
C LEU A 187 13.88 -9.21 -0.44
N ALA A 188 13.59 -8.71 0.78
CA ALA A 188 12.75 -9.43 1.73
C ALA A 188 11.35 -9.68 1.16
N ILE A 189 10.78 -8.65 0.52
CA ILE A 189 9.48 -8.75 -0.16
C ILE A 189 9.53 -9.79 -1.28
N LEU A 190 10.49 -9.72 -2.18
CA LEU A 190 10.60 -10.67 -3.31
C LEU A 190 10.89 -12.11 -2.85
N ALA A 191 11.60 -12.29 -1.75
CA ALA A 191 11.95 -13.63 -1.24
C ALA A 191 10.83 -14.29 -0.44
N LEU A 192 9.97 -13.52 0.23
CA LEU A 192 9.03 -14.04 1.23
C LEU A 192 7.55 -13.77 0.94
N ALA A 193 7.21 -12.89 -0.01
CA ALA A 193 5.83 -12.63 -0.40
C ALA A 193 5.38 -13.52 -1.57
N GLY A 194 4.16 -14.05 -1.49
CA GLY A 194 3.52 -14.69 -2.64
C GLY A 194 3.17 -13.66 -3.74
N PRO A 195 2.98 -14.07 -5.01
CA PRO A 195 2.78 -13.15 -6.13
C PRO A 195 1.59 -12.19 -5.93
N MET A 196 0.44 -12.71 -5.50
CA MET A 196 -0.76 -11.90 -5.27
C MET A 196 -0.65 -11.02 -4.01
N GLN A 197 0.14 -11.46 -3.03
CA GLN A 197 0.43 -10.67 -1.84
C GLN A 197 1.35 -9.49 -2.18
N LEU A 198 2.35 -9.71 -3.04
CA LEU A 198 3.21 -8.65 -3.57
C LEU A 198 2.39 -7.57 -4.28
N GLU A 199 1.44 -7.98 -5.11
CA GLU A 199 0.50 -7.07 -5.78
C GLU A 199 -0.30 -6.26 -4.75
N LEU A 200 -0.80 -6.90 -3.69
CA LEU A 200 -1.55 -6.21 -2.63
C LEU A 200 -0.66 -5.23 -1.88
N MET A 201 0.55 -5.62 -1.50
CA MET A 201 1.52 -4.74 -0.84
C MET A 201 1.80 -3.52 -1.71
N CYS A 202 1.95 -3.73 -3.03
CA CYS A 202 2.12 -2.64 -3.98
C CYS A 202 0.90 -1.72 -4.06
N ALA A 203 -0.30 -2.27 -4.00
CA ALA A 203 -1.53 -1.49 -3.96
C ALA A 203 -1.64 -0.64 -2.70
N VAL A 204 -1.42 -1.24 -1.53
CA VAL A 204 -1.61 -0.59 -0.22
C VAL A 204 -0.53 0.45 0.05
N PHE A 205 0.74 0.07 -0.01
CA PHE A 205 1.84 1.00 0.27
C PHE A 205 2.00 2.04 -0.84
N GLY A 206 1.63 1.68 -2.08
CA GLY A 206 1.50 2.62 -3.19
C GLY A 206 0.46 3.70 -2.92
N LEU A 207 -0.74 3.32 -2.46
CA LEU A 207 -1.79 4.27 -2.08
C LEU A 207 -1.35 5.19 -0.95
N CYS A 208 -0.79 4.63 0.12
CA CYS A 208 -0.31 5.38 1.28
C CYS A 208 0.78 6.38 0.88
N ALA A 209 1.77 5.94 0.10
CA ALA A 209 2.84 6.81 -0.36
C ALA A 209 2.34 7.90 -1.32
N PHE A 210 1.37 7.57 -2.19
CA PHE A 210 0.68 8.53 -3.06
C PHE A 210 -0.06 9.58 -2.23
N TYR A 211 -0.84 9.16 -1.24
CA TYR A 211 -1.58 10.06 -0.35
C TYR A 211 -0.65 11.01 0.43
N VAL A 212 0.45 10.51 1.00
CA VAL A 212 1.47 11.34 1.67
C VAL A 212 2.08 12.36 0.71
N HIS A 213 2.41 11.94 -0.51
CA HIS A 213 3.01 12.81 -1.52
C HIS A 213 2.03 13.90 -1.97
N GLU A 214 0.79 13.51 -2.26
CA GLU A 214 -0.21 14.41 -2.83
C GLU A 214 -0.70 15.43 -1.80
N THR A 215 -0.94 15.00 -0.55
CA THR A 215 -1.29 15.92 0.54
C THR A 215 -0.19 16.95 0.76
N ARG A 216 1.09 16.51 0.74
CA ARG A 216 2.23 17.43 0.86
C ARG A 216 2.30 18.41 -0.31
N ARG A 217 2.15 17.91 -1.54
CA ARG A 217 2.18 18.74 -2.76
C ARG A 217 1.15 19.87 -2.67
N ILE A 218 -0.05 19.57 -2.17
CA ILE A 218 -1.14 20.53 -2.02
C ILE A 218 -0.83 21.55 -0.91
N VAL A 219 -0.34 21.12 0.25
CA VAL A 219 0.11 22.04 1.31
C VAL A 219 1.18 23.00 0.79
N GLU A 220 2.12 22.50 -0.03
CA GLU A 220 3.12 23.34 -0.68
C GLU A 220 2.48 24.33 -1.66
N TYR A 221 1.50 23.93 -2.47
CA TYR A 221 0.77 24.87 -3.35
C TYR A 221 0.02 25.96 -2.56
N GLU A 222 -0.68 25.61 -1.47
CA GLU A 222 -1.36 26.58 -0.60
C GLU A 222 -0.37 27.58 0.01
N ARG A 223 0.83 27.10 0.40
CA ARG A 223 1.90 27.95 0.92
C ARG A 223 2.39 28.99 -0.10
N HIS A 224 2.32 28.67 -1.40
CA HIS A 224 2.66 29.60 -2.47
C HIS A 224 1.48 30.49 -2.91
N GLY A 225 0.36 30.50 -2.17
CA GLY A 225 -0.77 31.38 -2.39
C GLY A 225 -1.80 30.89 -3.41
N TYR A 226 -1.65 29.66 -3.91
CA TYR A 226 -2.65 29.05 -4.79
C TYR A 226 -3.85 28.57 -3.97
N LYS A 227 -5.04 29.12 -4.25
CA LYS A 227 -6.29 28.67 -3.61
C LYS A 227 -6.69 27.31 -4.18
N THR A 228 -6.59 26.27 -3.37
CA THR A 228 -6.99 24.88 -3.69
C THR A 228 -8.47 24.60 -3.41
N GLY A 229 -9.24 25.60 -2.95
CA GLY A 229 -10.66 25.42 -2.58
C GLY A 229 -10.87 24.56 -1.32
N VAL A 230 -9.79 24.07 -0.72
CA VAL A 230 -9.81 23.27 0.51
C VAL A 230 -9.68 24.22 1.68
N GLY A 231 -10.66 24.21 2.59
CA GLY A 231 -10.62 25.05 3.78
C GLY A 231 -9.32 24.82 4.54
N LYS A 232 -8.63 25.91 4.92
CA LYS A 232 -7.28 25.97 5.54
C LYS A 232 -6.87 24.62 6.09
N LEU A 233 -6.19 23.79 5.28
CA LEU A 233 -5.56 22.58 5.80
C LEU A 233 -4.59 23.11 6.85
N GLU A 234 -4.92 22.91 8.14
CA GLU A 234 -3.97 23.26 9.20
C GLU A 234 -2.65 22.57 8.86
N PHE A 235 -1.52 23.18 9.18
CA PHE A 235 -0.20 22.76 8.71
C PHE A 235 0.13 21.32 9.16
N VAL A 236 -0.38 20.32 8.45
CA VAL A 236 -0.11 18.92 8.71
C VAL A 236 1.25 18.62 8.12
N THR A 237 2.18 18.26 8.99
CA THR A 237 3.52 17.88 8.58
C THR A 237 3.51 16.48 7.97
N ARG A 238 4.49 16.20 7.09
CA ARG A 238 4.71 14.84 6.56
C ARG A 238 4.82 13.79 7.67
N SER A 239 5.44 14.16 8.80
CA SER A 239 5.60 13.27 9.95
C SER A 239 4.26 12.86 10.53
N GLN A 240 3.35 13.81 10.76
CA GLN A 240 2.02 13.53 11.31
C GLN A 240 1.18 12.61 10.41
N ILE A 241 1.20 12.84 9.08
CA ILE A 241 0.49 11.95 8.14
C ILE A 241 1.08 10.54 8.19
N LEU A 242 2.41 10.43 8.15
CA LEU A 242 3.09 9.14 8.17
C LEU A 242 2.83 8.40 9.49
N GLU A 243 2.89 9.12 10.60
CA GLU A 243 2.66 8.62 11.94
C GLU A 243 1.25 8.04 12.09
N GLY A 244 0.25 8.79 11.62
CA GLY A 244 -1.12 8.33 11.64
C GLY A 244 -1.35 7.12 10.71
N LEU A 245 -0.81 7.14 9.48
CA LEU A 245 -0.90 5.97 8.60
C LEU A 245 -0.22 4.74 9.22
N GLY A 246 0.87 4.96 9.95
CA GLY A 246 1.51 3.92 10.76
C GLY A 246 0.58 3.33 11.81
N GLN A 247 -0.18 4.16 12.53
CA GLN A 247 -1.17 3.70 13.50
C GLN A 247 -2.30 2.90 12.83
N VAL A 248 -2.76 3.32 11.66
CA VAL A 248 -3.87 2.66 10.96
C VAL A 248 -3.44 1.33 10.33
N PHE A 249 -2.31 1.33 9.61
CA PHE A 249 -1.88 0.18 8.82
C PHE A 249 -0.94 -0.77 9.57
N GLY A 250 -0.33 -0.33 10.67
CA GLY A 250 0.53 -1.17 11.52
C GLY A 250 -0.18 -2.46 11.98
N PRO A 251 -1.34 -2.36 12.65
CA PRO A 251 -2.12 -3.55 13.07
C PRO A 251 -2.55 -4.45 11.91
N LEU A 252 -2.66 -3.89 10.69
CA LEU A 252 -3.09 -4.62 9.50
C LEU A 252 -1.94 -5.33 8.77
N LEU A 253 -0.69 -5.11 9.16
CA LEU A 253 0.47 -5.75 8.52
C LEU A 253 0.42 -7.27 8.63
N THR A 254 -0.03 -7.78 9.77
CA THR A 254 -0.15 -9.21 10.07
C THR A 254 -1.52 -9.47 10.66
N TYR A 255 -2.07 -10.66 10.42
CA TYR A 255 -3.33 -11.05 11.04
C TYR A 255 -3.22 -11.08 12.57
N GLN A 256 -4.16 -10.43 13.25
CA GLN A 256 -4.31 -10.51 14.71
C GLN A 256 -5.20 -11.71 15.03
N GLY A 257 -4.56 -12.84 15.36
CA GLY A 257 -5.27 -14.03 15.80
C GLY A 257 -5.73 -13.93 17.26
N PRO A 258 -6.67 -14.80 17.68
CA PRO A 258 -7.16 -14.85 19.07
C PRO A 258 -6.04 -15.13 20.11
N GLU A 259 -4.88 -15.64 19.66
CA GLU A 259 -3.73 -15.91 20.52
C GLU A 259 -3.02 -14.64 21.07
N GLU A 260 -3.24 -13.46 20.47
CA GLU A 260 -2.72 -12.19 21.03
C GLU A 260 -3.38 -11.84 22.38
N GLY A 261 -4.54 -12.43 22.71
CA GLY A 261 -5.22 -12.24 23.99
C GLY A 261 -4.50 -12.84 25.20
N ALA A 262 -3.45 -13.64 24.98
CA ALA A 262 -2.66 -14.28 26.05
C ALA A 262 -1.39 -13.49 26.44
N CYS A 263 -1.05 -12.43 25.70
CA CYS A 263 0.13 -11.60 25.99
C CYS A 263 -0.14 -10.62 27.15
N ASP A 264 0.90 -10.32 27.92
CA ASP A 264 0.82 -9.22 28.89
C ASP A 264 0.71 -7.85 28.17
N LEU A 265 0.24 -6.85 28.92
CA LEU A 265 -0.04 -5.52 28.37
C LEU A 265 1.22 -4.86 27.77
N GLU A 266 2.39 -5.10 28.36
CA GLU A 266 3.65 -4.52 27.89
C GLU A 266 4.10 -5.16 26.56
N THR A 267 4.00 -6.48 26.43
CA THR A 267 4.31 -7.17 25.18
C THR A 267 3.37 -6.72 24.06
N LEU A 268 2.08 -6.56 24.34
CA LEU A 268 1.12 -6.03 23.37
C LEU A 268 1.49 -4.61 22.92
N ARG A 269 1.85 -3.73 23.86
CA ARG A 269 2.27 -2.37 23.56
C ARG A 269 3.53 -2.34 22.68
N ILE A 270 4.52 -3.18 22.98
CA ILE A 270 5.74 -3.30 22.18
C ILE A 270 5.42 -3.80 20.76
N LEU A 271 4.54 -4.80 20.64
CA LEU A 271 4.12 -5.36 19.35
C LEU A 271 3.41 -4.30 18.49
N GLU A 272 2.45 -3.58 19.06
CA GLU A 272 1.75 -2.49 18.37
C GLU A 272 2.70 -1.38 17.91
N MET A 273 3.63 -1.00 18.79
CA MET A 273 4.64 0.00 18.48
C MET A 273 5.56 -0.45 17.32
N ASN A 274 6.03 -1.70 17.36
CA ASN A 274 6.86 -2.28 16.30
C ASN A 274 6.13 -2.34 14.96
N ARG A 275 4.86 -2.78 14.97
CA ARG A 275 4.00 -2.81 13.77
C ARG A 275 3.83 -1.43 13.15
N ARG A 276 3.57 -0.43 14.00
CA ARG A 276 3.47 0.97 13.58
C ARG A 276 4.76 1.44 12.92
N TYR A 277 5.93 1.18 13.52
CA TYR A 277 7.21 1.61 12.95
C TYR A 277 7.55 0.90 11.65
N VAL A 278 7.26 -0.40 11.52
CA VAL A 278 7.44 -1.13 10.26
C VAL A 278 6.55 -0.53 9.17
N ALA A 279 5.27 -0.25 9.45
CA ALA A 279 4.37 0.40 8.51
C ALA A 279 4.89 1.77 8.07
N MET A 280 5.33 2.61 9.02
CA MET A 280 5.95 3.90 8.73
C MET A 280 7.20 3.76 7.85
N MET A 281 8.09 2.81 8.16
CA MET A 281 9.29 2.55 7.38
C MET A 281 8.95 2.17 5.94
N LEU A 282 7.98 1.27 5.74
CA LEU A 282 7.52 0.84 4.42
C LEU A 282 6.96 2.02 3.64
N ILE A 283 5.98 2.75 4.20
CA ILE A 283 5.32 3.89 3.53
C ILE A 283 6.36 4.98 3.18
N ALA A 284 7.26 5.31 4.10
CA ALA A 284 8.25 6.37 3.89
C ALA A 284 9.29 6.06 2.80
N ASN A 285 9.59 4.77 2.57
CA ASN A 285 10.56 4.32 1.58
C ASN A 285 9.91 3.74 0.32
N TRP A 286 8.58 3.62 0.28
CA TRP A 286 7.86 2.87 -0.73
C TRP A 286 8.19 3.28 -2.16
N ARG A 287 8.22 4.59 -2.47
CA ARG A 287 8.56 5.06 -3.83
C ARG A 287 9.90 4.53 -4.33
N ALA A 288 10.89 4.49 -3.45
CA ALA A 288 12.22 4.01 -3.79
C ALA A 288 12.27 2.47 -3.87
N VAL A 289 11.54 1.78 -2.99
CA VAL A 289 11.35 0.32 -3.05
C VAL A 289 10.66 -0.08 -4.35
N SER A 290 9.54 0.56 -4.69
CA SER A 290 8.79 0.32 -5.92
C SER A 290 9.64 0.54 -7.17
N ARG A 291 10.44 1.63 -7.21
CA ARG A 291 11.40 1.84 -8.32
C ARG A 291 12.45 0.73 -8.38
N GLN A 292 12.96 0.29 -7.23
CA GLN A 292 13.94 -0.80 -7.17
C GLN A 292 13.35 -2.13 -7.67
N LEU A 293 12.11 -2.44 -7.30
CA LEU A 293 11.37 -3.63 -7.77
C LEU A 293 11.19 -3.60 -9.28
N ARG A 294 10.75 -2.47 -9.85
CA ARG A 294 10.62 -2.29 -11.31
C ARG A 294 11.94 -2.55 -12.04
N VAL A 295 13.03 -1.98 -11.55
CA VAL A 295 14.36 -2.16 -12.17
C VAL A 295 14.80 -3.63 -12.14
N TRP A 296 14.50 -4.37 -11.08
CA TRP A 296 14.82 -5.79 -11.01
C TRP A 296 13.93 -6.64 -11.93
N GLU A 297 12.65 -6.29 -12.04
CA GLU A 297 11.73 -6.92 -12.99
C GLU A 297 12.21 -6.71 -14.44
N ASP A 298 12.56 -5.48 -14.81
CA ASP A 298 13.08 -5.16 -16.14
C ASP A 298 14.38 -5.94 -16.44
N GLN A 299 15.29 -6.06 -15.46
CA GLN A 299 16.55 -6.80 -15.60
C GLN A 299 16.35 -8.30 -15.83
N VAL A 300 15.30 -8.90 -15.28
CA VAL A 300 14.94 -10.32 -15.50
C VAL A 300 14.38 -10.52 -16.92
N HIS A 301 13.75 -9.49 -17.50
CA HIS A 301 13.11 -9.56 -18.82
C HIS A 301 13.99 -9.08 -19.98
N VAL A 302 15.24 -8.65 -19.74
CA VAL A 302 16.21 -8.39 -20.82
C VAL A 302 16.63 -9.74 -21.43
N PRO A 303 16.30 -10.05 -22.70
CA PRO A 303 16.88 -11.22 -23.36
C PRO A 303 18.40 -11.04 -23.43
N HIS A 304 19.15 -12.11 -23.17
CA HIS A 304 20.60 -12.19 -23.37
C HIS A 304 20.98 -11.85 -24.83
N ARG A 305 21.03 -10.56 -25.18
CA ARG A 305 21.75 -9.99 -26.32
C ARG A 305 22.85 -9.08 -25.81
N LEU A 306 23.72 -9.68 -25.02
CA LEU A 306 25.13 -9.34 -25.01
C LEU A 306 25.88 -10.66 -25.17
N THR A 307 25.74 -11.26 -26.35
CA THR A 307 26.73 -12.19 -26.85
C THR A 307 28.06 -11.45 -26.86
N ILE A 308 28.94 -11.89 -25.97
CA ILE A 308 30.35 -11.56 -25.96
C ILE A 308 30.89 -11.92 -27.35
N SER A 309 31.15 -10.92 -28.19
CA SER A 309 31.96 -11.13 -29.39
C SER A 309 33.40 -11.24 -28.93
N TRP A 310 33.87 -12.48 -28.81
CA TRP A 310 35.30 -12.74 -28.80
C TRP A 310 35.84 -12.40 -30.19
N SER A 311 36.45 -11.23 -30.34
CA SER A 311 37.33 -10.96 -31.47
C SER A 311 38.60 -11.78 -31.26
N SER A 312 38.61 -12.98 -31.83
CA SER A 312 39.83 -13.71 -32.12
C SER A 312 40.52 -13.01 -33.30
N GLU A 313 41.45 -12.11 -33.01
CA GLU A 313 42.51 -11.76 -33.96
C GLU A 313 43.77 -12.51 -33.54
N GLY A 314 43.96 -13.65 -34.18
CA GLY A 314 45.23 -14.36 -34.25
C GLY A 314 45.66 -14.43 -35.71
N SER A 315 46.81 -13.83 -35.98
CA SER A 315 47.82 -14.27 -36.95
C SER A 315 47.46 -14.32 -38.43
N GLU A 316 47.98 -13.36 -39.19
CA GLU A 316 48.94 -13.58 -40.28
C GLU A 316 49.88 -12.37 -40.40
#